data_AF-A0A7K7H3M4-F1
#
_entry.id   AF-A0A7K7H3M4-F1
#
_cell.length_a   1.000
_cell.length_b   1.000
_cell.length_c   1.000
_cell.angle_alpha   90.00
_cell.angle_beta   90.00
_cell.angle_gamma   90.00
#
_symmetry.space_group_name_H-M   'P 1'
#
loop_
_entity.id
_entity.type
_entity.pdbx_description
1 polymer ?
#
loop_
_entity_poly.entity_id
_entity_poly.type
_entity_poly.pdbx_seq_one_letter_code
_entity_poly.pdbx_strand_id
1 'polypeptide(L)'
;EPPQTGRLALYLLGLRAACLPPRSHRTLVTWLKHHLEEDWIGEHDGHPLTSYYQYGLGVLALCVHHKRVREGVIRRLLTAQNYGRLGHHGSLVDTRAVVALAFTCLEQRKLVGTELAAELREAARVISWDIAELQGSDGIIGNIYSTPWALQVFLATGACQESEFSRGMAALLENLEAFGTAATMAQVLPVLHGRSYLDIASMHCREEPDTLTPLDMEPLAEVPGNKTVQLVVECPLPWCYELRLYDRPVPVPASASLLGVLQAAAALEPHVFKFHTQDTPHGPFLTQVLGLEARLEKRNYWQLLRAPDTPLQMGIADYRPKDGETLILRLSEW
;
A
#
# COMPACT_ATOMS: atom_id res chain seq x y z
N GLU A 1 16.45 -14.97 -0.82
CA GLU A 1 15.81 -13.64 -0.82
C GLU A 1 14.30 -13.83 -0.82
N PRO A 2 13.53 -12.99 -0.12
CA PRO A 2 12.07 -13.09 -0.11
C PRO A 2 11.49 -12.84 -1.52
N PRO A 3 10.31 -13.41 -1.85
CA PRO A 3 9.72 -13.26 -3.17
C PRO A 3 9.40 -11.79 -3.46
N GLN A 4 9.83 -11.29 -4.62
CA GLN A 4 9.60 -9.91 -5.05
C GLN A 4 8.26 -9.73 -5.77
N THR A 5 7.21 -10.43 -5.31
CA THR A 5 5.90 -10.54 -5.97
C THR A 5 5.31 -9.16 -6.32
N GLY A 6 5.25 -8.24 -5.34
CA GLY A 6 4.64 -6.92 -5.53
C GLY A 6 5.40 -6.05 -6.54
N ARG A 7 6.73 -5.96 -6.42
CA ARG A 7 7.57 -5.16 -7.34
C ARG A 7 7.50 -5.67 -8.78
N LEU A 8 7.59 -6.99 -8.96
CA LEU A 8 7.49 -7.61 -10.29
C LEU A 8 6.09 -7.43 -10.90
N ALA A 9 5.04 -7.51 -10.07
CA ALA A 9 3.68 -7.26 -10.50
C ALA A 9 3.45 -5.81 -10.97
N LEU A 10 3.91 -4.82 -10.20
CA LEU A 10 3.86 -3.40 -10.59
C LEU A 10 4.64 -3.15 -11.88
N TYR A 11 5.82 -3.74 -12.02
CA TYR A 11 6.61 -3.62 -13.24
C TYR A 11 5.84 -4.17 -14.46
N LEU A 12 5.24 -5.35 -14.34
CA LEU A 12 4.41 -5.93 -15.41
C LEU A 12 3.17 -5.09 -15.72
N LEU A 13 2.51 -4.50 -14.72
CA LEU A 13 1.41 -3.55 -14.94
C LEU A 13 1.89 -2.33 -15.75
N GLY A 14 3.03 -1.74 -15.38
CA GLY A 14 3.64 -0.62 -16.09
C GLY A 14 3.99 -0.96 -17.54
N LEU A 15 4.58 -2.14 -17.78
CA LEU A 15 4.88 -2.61 -19.15
C LEU A 15 3.62 -2.73 -20.02
N ARG A 16 2.51 -3.18 -19.43
CA ARG A 16 1.23 -3.29 -20.15
C ARG A 16 0.63 -1.91 -20.42
N ALA A 17 0.74 -0.98 -19.47
CA ALA A 17 0.30 0.40 -19.62
C ALA A 17 1.12 1.16 -20.68
N ALA A 18 2.40 0.86 -20.82
CA ALA A 18 3.28 1.39 -21.89
C ALA A 18 3.08 0.71 -23.26
N CYS A 19 2.09 -0.19 -23.38
CA CYS A 19 1.79 -0.98 -24.60
C CYS A 19 2.99 -1.70 -25.22
N LEU A 20 3.96 -2.10 -24.40
CA LEU A 20 5.12 -2.84 -24.86
C LEU A 20 4.69 -4.27 -25.28
N PRO A 21 5.25 -4.82 -26.37
CA PRO A 21 4.82 -6.10 -26.91
C PRO A 21 5.05 -7.25 -25.91
N PRO A 22 4.11 -8.21 -25.76
CA PRO A 22 4.21 -9.30 -24.78
C PRO A 22 5.43 -10.22 -24.91
N ARG A 23 6.12 -10.20 -26.07
CA ARG A 23 7.27 -11.06 -26.34
C ARG A 23 8.51 -10.67 -25.53
N SER A 24 8.69 -9.40 -25.19
CA SER A 24 9.90 -8.92 -24.51
C SER A 24 9.95 -9.27 -23.02
N HIS A 25 8.87 -9.83 -22.43
CA HIS A 25 8.76 -10.00 -20.98
C HIS A 25 8.25 -11.38 -20.55
N ARG A 26 8.36 -12.41 -21.40
CA ARG A 26 7.89 -13.78 -21.10
C ARG A 26 8.53 -14.36 -19.84
N THR A 27 9.83 -14.15 -19.66
CA THR A 27 10.57 -14.61 -18.48
C THR A 27 9.97 -14.02 -17.21
N LEU A 28 9.66 -12.72 -17.19
CA LEU A 28 9.08 -12.03 -16.03
C LEU A 28 7.72 -12.61 -15.61
N VAL A 29 6.88 -12.99 -16.58
CA VAL A 29 5.63 -13.70 -16.30
C VAL A 29 5.88 -15.05 -15.62
N THR A 30 6.88 -15.81 -16.07
CA THR A 30 7.25 -17.08 -15.46
C THR A 30 7.76 -16.88 -14.03
N TRP A 31 8.59 -15.86 -13.81
CA TRP A 31 9.09 -15.51 -12.48
C TRP A 31 7.96 -15.09 -11.54
N LEU A 32 7.00 -14.30 -12.01
CA LEU A 32 5.85 -13.90 -11.18
C LEU A 32 4.99 -15.11 -10.80
N LYS A 33 4.77 -16.05 -11.73
CA LYS A 33 4.07 -17.31 -11.42
C LYS A 33 4.81 -18.14 -10.38
N HIS A 34 6.13 -18.24 -10.51
CA HIS A 34 6.96 -18.94 -9.54
C HIS A 34 6.88 -18.25 -8.17
N HIS A 35 7.03 -16.92 -8.11
CA HIS A 35 6.92 -16.18 -6.87
C HIS A 35 5.55 -16.31 -6.20
N LEU A 36 4.42 -16.36 -6.94
CA LEU A 36 3.09 -16.61 -6.34
C LEU A 36 2.93 -18.01 -5.72
N GLU A 37 3.73 -18.98 -6.15
CA GLU A 37 3.76 -20.31 -5.53
C GLU A 37 4.71 -20.31 -4.33
N GLU A 38 5.88 -19.68 -4.44
CA GLU A 38 6.87 -19.57 -3.37
C GLU A 38 6.41 -18.68 -2.20
N ASP A 39 5.66 -17.62 -2.51
CA ASP A 39 5.01 -16.74 -1.53
C ASP A 39 3.95 -17.49 -0.71
N TRP A 40 3.70 -18.76 -1.06
CA TRP A 40 2.83 -19.69 -0.35
C TRP A 40 3.52 -21.03 -0.09
N ILE A 41 4.68 -21.03 0.57
CA ILE A 41 5.34 -22.26 1.01
C ILE A 41 4.94 -22.58 2.46
N GLY A 42 3.99 -23.51 2.59
CA GLY A 42 3.76 -24.26 3.83
C GLY A 42 2.70 -23.70 4.78
N GLU A 43 2.09 -24.64 5.49
CA GLU A 43 1.00 -24.54 6.49
C GLU A 43 1.32 -23.72 7.76
N HIS A 44 2.24 -22.75 7.72
CA HIS A 44 2.40 -21.83 8.85
C HIS A 44 1.34 -20.72 8.73
N ASP A 45 0.21 -21.00 9.37
CA ASP A 45 -0.90 -20.08 9.68
C ASP A 45 -1.80 -19.62 8.53
N GLY A 46 -1.51 -20.03 7.29
CA GLY A 46 -2.40 -19.78 6.14
C GLY A 46 -2.37 -18.33 5.67
N HIS A 47 -1.17 -17.75 5.55
CA HIS A 47 -0.91 -16.41 5.04
C HIS A 47 0.28 -16.44 4.04
N PRO A 48 0.34 -15.48 3.09
CA PRO A 48 1.50 -15.36 2.20
C PRO A 48 2.73 -14.82 2.94
N LEU A 49 3.94 -15.14 2.46
CA LEU A 49 5.21 -14.63 3.02
C LEU A 49 5.32 -13.10 2.92
N THR A 50 4.71 -12.51 1.89
CA THR A 50 4.60 -11.07 1.70
C THR A 50 3.33 -10.50 2.35
N SER A 51 2.25 -10.37 1.58
CA SER A 51 0.94 -9.89 2.01
C SER A 51 -0.11 -10.30 0.99
N TYR A 52 -1.38 -10.37 1.40
CA TYR A 52 -2.48 -10.58 0.46
C TYR A 52 -2.57 -9.49 -0.60
N TYR A 53 -2.11 -8.27 -0.29
CA TYR A 53 -2.04 -7.17 -1.24
C TYR A 53 -1.08 -7.51 -2.40
N GLN A 54 0.16 -7.90 -2.08
CA GLN A 54 1.15 -8.27 -3.10
C GLN A 54 0.75 -9.54 -3.85
N TYR A 55 0.16 -10.51 -3.15
CA TYR A 55 -0.35 -11.74 -3.75
C TYR A 55 -1.46 -11.45 -4.78
N GLY A 56 -2.47 -10.66 -4.36
CA GLY A 56 -3.55 -10.20 -5.24
C GLY A 56 -3.03 -9.38 -6.43
N LEU A 57 -2.03 -8.52 -6.18
CA LEU A 57 -1.40 -7.70 -7.22
C LEU A 57 -0.71 -8.56 -8.28
N GLY A 58 -0.05 -9.65 -7.87
CA GLY A 58 0.53 -10.63 -8.78
C GLY A 58 -0.52 -11.34 -9.64
N VAL A 59 -1.65 -11.74 -9.04
CA VAL A 59 -2.77 -12.33 -9.79
C VAL A 59 -3.36 -11.33 -10.80
N LEU A 60 -3.57 -10.08 -10.38
CA LEU A 60 -4.04 -9.00 -11.25
C LEU A 60 -3.08 -8.77 -12.42
N ALA A 61 -1.77 -8.64 -12.15
CA ALA A 61 -0.75 -8.45 -13.17
C ALA A 61 -0.72 -9.59 -14.19
N LEU A 62 -0.85 -10.85 -13.77
CA LEU A 62 -0.96 -11.98 -14.70
C LEU A 62 -2.23 -11.90 -15.54
N CYS A 63 -3.35 -11.52 -14.94
CA CYS A 63 -4.63 -11.42 -15.63
C CYS A 63 -4.64 -10.34 -16.72
N VAL A 64 -4.13 -9.13 -16.45
CA VAL A 64 -4.08 -8.05 -17.46
C VAL A 64 -3.19 -8.39 -18.65
N HIS A 65 -2.21 -9.26 -18.46
CA HIS A 65 -1.36 -9.85 -19.51
C HIS A 65 -1.99 -11.06 -20.22
N HIS A 66 -3.26 -11.35 -19.93
CA HIS A 66 -4.02 -12.47 -20.45
C HIS A 66 -3.35 -13.83 -20.16
N LYS A 67 -2.77 -13.97 -18.96
CA LYS A 67 -2.10 -15.19 -18.50
C LYS A 67 -2.95 -15.89 -17.47
N ARG A 68 -3.18 -17.20 -17.70
CA ARG A 68 -3.85 -18.05 -16.71
C ARG A 68 -3.01 -18.17 -15.45
N VAL A 69 -3.69 -18.14 -14.32
CA VAL A 69 -3.17 -18.38 -12.97
C VAL A 69 -3.64 -19.77 -12.54
N ARG A 70 -2.83 -20.47 -11.76
CA ARG A 70 -3.22 -21.80 -11.24
C ARG A 70 -4.41 -21.65 -10.30
N GLU A 71 -5.37 -22.56 -10.38
CA GLU A 71 -6.58 -22.50 -9.54
C GLU A 71 -6.26 -22.50 -8.04
N GLY A 72 -5.26 -23.26 -7.59
CA GLY A 72 -4.84 -23.26 -6.18
C GLY A 72 -4.40 -21.88 -5.67
N VAL A 73 -3.71 -21.09 -6.50
CA VAL A 73 -3.32 -19.69 -6.20
C VAL A 73 -4.57 -18.83 -6.01
N ILE A 74 -5.57 -18.99 -6.88
CA ILE A 74 -6.83 -18.23 -6.82
C ILE A 74 -7.64 -18.64 -5.58
N ARG A 75 -7.75 -19.94 -5.29
CA ARG A 75 -8.51 -20.46 -4.14
C ARG A 75 -7.92 -20.01 -2.81
N ARG A 76 -6.60 -19.81 -2.69
CA ARG A 76 -5.99 -19.22 -1.48
C ARG A 76 -6.54 -17.82 -1.17
N LEU A 77 -6.71 -16.97 -2.18
CA LEU A 77 -7.34 -15.64 -2.02
C LEU A 77 -8.82 -15.74 -1.66
N LEU A 78 -9.58 -16.65 -2.30
CA LEU A 78 -10.99 -16.88 -1.96
C LEU A 78 -11.16 -17.35 -0.52
N THR A 79 -10.35 -18.31 -0.09
CA THR A 79 -10.32 -18.79 1.29
C THR A 79 -10.04 -17.64 2.25
N ALA A 80 -9.03 -16.81 1.96
CA ALA A 80 -8.70 -15.66 2.79
C ALA A 80 -9.85 -14.64 2.87
N GLN A 81 -10.56 -14.38 1.77
CA GLN A 81 -11.76 -13.53 1.77
C GLN A 81 -12.87 -14.12 2.62
N ASN A 82 -13.19 -15.41 2.43
CA ASN A 82 -14.30 -16.07 3.13
C ASN A 82 -14.09 -16.13 4.65
N TYR A 83 -12.83 -16.20 5.09
CA TYR A 83 -12.47 -16.17 6.52
C TYR A 83 -12.17 -14.75 7.04
N GLY A 84 -12.37 -13.70 6.24
CA GLY A 84 -12.12 -12.31 6.66
C GLY A 84 -10.64 -11.99 6.94
N ARG A 85 -9.71 -12.73 6.32
CA ARG A 85 -8.25 -12.64 6.57
C ARG A 85 -7.49 -11.72 5.63
N LEU A 86 -8.19 -11.04 4.70
CA LEU A 86 -7.54 -10.22 3.67
C LEU A 86 -6.85 -8.95 4.19
N GLY A 87 -6.94 -8.59 5.46
CA GLY A 87 -6.21 -7.41 5.92
C GLY A 87 -6.23 -7.22 7.41
N HIS A 88 -5.45 -6.24 7.85
CA HIS A 88 -5.43 -5.73 9.22
C HIS A 88 -5.95 -4.29 9.18
N HIS A 89 -6.35 -3.73 10.33
CA HIS A 89 -7.09 -2.47 10.42
C HIS A 89 -6.56 -1.33 9.51
N GLY A 90 -5.24 -1.21 9.30
CA GLY A 90 -4.62 -0.16 8.48
C GLY A 90 -4.48 -0.43 6.97
N SER A 91 -4.58 -1.68 6.49
CA SER A 91 -4.37 -2.04 5.07
C SER A 91 -5.56 -2.78 4.45
N LEU A 92 -6.68 -2.84 5.18
CA LEU A 92 -7.83 -3.66 4.85
C LEU A 92 -8.46 -3.28 3.51
N VAL A 93 -8.71 -1.99 3.28
CA VAL A 93 -9.33 -1.48 2.06
C VAL A 93 -8.43 -1.73 0.84
N ASP A 94 -7.15 -1.37 0.93
CA ASP A 94 -6.17 -1.53 -0.13
C ASP A 94 -6.05 -2.98 -0.57
N THR A 95 -5.97 -3.89 0.40
CA THR A 95 -5.81 -5.31 0.12
C THR A 95 -7.06 -5.92 -0.49
N ARG A 96 -8.23 -5.62 0.09
CA ARG A 96 -9.52 -6.04 -0.46
C ARG A 96 -9.70 -5.50 -1.88
N ALA A 97 -9.33 -4.25 -2.13
CA ALA A 97 -9.48 -3.64 -3.43
C ALA A 97 -8.66 -4.33 -4.51
N VAL A 98 -7.39 -4.59 -4.24
CA VAL A 98 -6.53 -5.31 -5.20
C VAL A 98 -7.04 -6.73 -5.47
N VAL A 99 -7.54 -7.43 -4.44
CA VAL A 99 -8.12 -8.77 -4.60
C VAL A 99 -9.42 -8.73 -5.42
N ALA A 100 -10.31 -7.76 -5.17
CA ALA A 100 -11.51 -7.56 -5.95
C ALA A 100 -11.19 -7.30 -7.43
N LEU A 101 -10.24 -6.40 -7.70
CA LEU A 101 -9.76 -6.15 -9.07
C LEU A 101 -9.22 -7.43 -9.71
N ALA A 102 -8.41 -8.22 -9.00
CA ALA A 102 -7.90 -9.49 -9.51
C ALA A 102 -9.02 -10.48 -9.87
N PHE A 103 -10.02 -10.65 -9.00
CA PHE A 103 -11.17 -11.51 -9.22
C PHE A 103 -12.02 -11.06 -10.41
N THR A 104 -12.36 -9.78 -10.46
CA THR A 104 -13.10 -9.17 -11.57
C THR A 104 -12.34 -9.34 -12.89
N CYS A 105 -11.02 -9.17 -12.89
CA CYS A 105 -10.21 -9.38 -14.08
C CYS A 105 -10.30 -10.83 -14.59
N LEU A 106 -10.07 -11.82 -13.72
CA LEU A 106 -10.06 -13.24 -14.10
C LEU A 106 -11.39 -13.68 -14.69
N GLU A 107 -12.49 -13.19 -14.11
CA GLU A 107 -13.86 -13.41 -14.55
C GLU A 107 -14.12 -12.79 -15.93
N GLN A 108 -13.95 -11.46 -16.07
CA GLN A 108 -14.24 -10.73 -17.31
C GLN A 108 -13.40 -11.22 -18.50
N ARG A 109 -12.15 -11.65 -18.23
CA ARG A 109 -11.21 -12.15 -19.26
C ARG A 109 -11.35 -13.64 -19.52
N LYS A 110 -12.29 -14.33 -18.87
CA LYS A 110 -12.56 -15.77 -19.05
C LYS A 110 -11.30 -16.63 -18.88
N LEU A 111 -10.49 -16.30 -17.88
CA LEU A 111 -9.22 -16.99 -17.60
C LEU A 111 -9.37 -18.19 -16.65
N VAL A 112 -10.60 -18.43 -16.16
CA VAL A 112 -10.99 -19.50 -15.25
C VAL A 112 -12.23 -20.25 -15.77
N GLY A 113 -12.55 -21.41 -15.20
CA GLY A 113 -13.78 -22.16 -15.52
C GLY A 113 -15.05 -21.42 -15.06
N THR A 114 -16.21 -21.82 -15.58
CA THR A 114 -17.49 -21.13 -15.36
C THR A 114 -17.96 -21.13 -13.90
N GLU A 115 -17.74 -22.23 -13.18
CA GLU A 115 -18.08 -22.35 -11.76
C GLU A 115 -17.23 -21.38 -10.92
N LEU A 116 -15.90 -21.47 -11.05
CA LEU A 116 -14.98 -20.56 -10.38
C LEU A 116 -15.24 -19.10 -10.77
N ALA A 117 -15.57 -18.80 -12.02
CA ALA A 117 -15.93 -17.45 -12.46
C ALA A 117 -17.14 -16.89 -11.68
N ALA A 118 -18.15 -17.72 -11.38
CA ALA A 118 -19.29 -17.30 -10.58
C ALA A 118 -18.89 -17.04 -9.12
N GLU A 119 -18.04 -17.91 -8.53
CA GLU A 119 -17.47 -17.70 -7.18
C GLU A 119 -16.68 -16.37 -7.12
N LEU A 120 -15.84 -16.10 -8.11
CA LEU A 120 -15.03 -14.86 -8.17
C LEU A 120 -15.90 -13.61 -8.31
N ARG A 121 -16.95 -13.66 -9.14
CA ARG A 121 -17.89 -12.55 -9.31
C ARG A 121 -18.58 -12.22 -7.99
N GLU A 122 -19.05 -13.24 -7.29
CA GLU A 122 -19.72 -13.08 -6.00
C GLU A 122 -18.77 -12.55 -4.94
N ALA A 123 -17.55 -13.09 -4.84
CA ALA A 123 -16.55 -12.60 -3.90
C ALA A 123 -16.17 -11.12 -4.16
N ALA A 124 -16.00 -10.72 -5.42
CA ALA A 124 -15.74 -9.32 -5.77
C ALA A 124 -16.93 -8.39 -5.41
N ARG A 125 -18.16 -8.88 -5.60
CA ARG A 125 -19.41 -8.18 -5.22
C ARG A 125 -19.45 -7.93 -3.71
N VAL A 126 -19.20 -8.97 -2.91
CA VAL A 126 -19.13 -8.88 -1.43
C VAL A 126 -18.05 -7.90 -1.00
N ILE A 127 -16.82 -8.05 -1.52
CA ILE A 127 -15.73 -7.12 -1.20
C ILE A 127 -16.12 -5.67 -1.52
N SER A 128 -16.78 -5.43 -2.65
CA SER A 128 -17.21 -4.09 -3.05
C SER A 128 -18.19 -3.46 -2.06
N TRP A 129 -19.10 -4.23 -1.46
CA TRP A 129 -19.95 -3.71 -0.39
C TRP A 129 -19.19 -3.51 0.91
N ASP A 130 -18.38 -4.49 1.32
CA ASP A 130 -17.57 -4.36 2.55
C ASP A 130 -16.70 -3.11 2.52
N ILE A 131 -16.18 -2.73 1.34
CA ILE A 131 -15.44 -1.48 1.12
C ILE A 131 -16.35 -0.26 1.26
N ALA A 132 -17.56 -0.29 0.69
CA ALA A 132 -18.51 0.82 0.78
C ALA A 132 -18.99 1.08 2.22
N GLU A 133 -19.14 0.03 3.05
CA GLU A 133 -19.49 0.17 4.46
C GLU A 133 -18.40 0.85 5.30
N LEU A 134 -17.16 0.88 4.81
CA LEU A 134 -16.05 1.59 5.44
C LEU A 134 -15.99 3.08 5.05
N GLN A 135 -16.98 3.58 4.30
CA GLN A 135 -17.07 5.00 3.98
C GLN A 135 -17.53 5.81 5.19
N GLY A 136 -16.66 6.72 5.63
CA GLY A 136 -16.97 7.71 6.66
C GLY A 136 -18.03 8.72 6.22
N SER A 137 -18.54 9.48 7.19
CA SER A 137 -19.47 10.60 6.93
C SER A 137 -18.85 11.70 6.06
N ASP A 138 -17.52 11.80 6.07
CA ASP A 138 -16.71 12.69 5.24
C ASP A 138 -16.47 12.15 3.82
N GLY A 139 -16.99 10.96 3.49
CA GLY A 139 -16.82 10.32 2.19
C GLY A 139 -15.51 9.53 2.04
N ILE A 140 -14.59 9.62 2.99
CA ILE A 140 -13.31 8.89 2.97
C ILE A 140 -13.57 7.40 3.21
N ILE A 141 -12.92 6.52 2.44
CA ILE A 141 -13.11 5.06 2.55
C ILE A 141 -11.88 4.43 3.19
N GLY A 142 -12.00 4.06 4.46
CA GLY A 142 -10.87 3.64 5.30
C GLY A 142 -9.98 4.82 5.69
N ASN A 143 -9.09 5.25 4.80
CA ASN A 143 -8.32 6.49 4.93
C ASN A 143 -8.15 7.16 3.56
N ILE A 144 -7.58 8.37 3.53
CA ILE A 144 -7.48 9.13 2.29
C ILE A 144 -6.64 8.40 1.22
N TYR A 145 -5.57 7.69 1.60
CA TYR A 145 -4.71 6.94 0.69
C TYR A 145 -5.34 5.63 0.19
N SER A 146 -6.26 5.05 0.96
CA SER A 146 -7.03 3.87 0.56
C SER A 146 -8.24 4.22 -0.32
N THR A 147 -8.70 5.47 -0.28
CA THR A 147 -9.90 5.91 -1.01
C THR A 147 -9.78 5.73 -2.54
N PRO A 148 -8.65 6.08 -3.21
CA PRO A 148 -8.47 5.76 -4.62
C PRO A 148 -8.62 4.29 -4.96
N TRP A 149 -8.12 3.38 -4.11
CA TRP A 149 -8.27 1.94 -4.32
C TRP A 149 -9.73 1.49 -4.30
N ALA A 150 -10.51 2.00 -3.35
CA ALA A 150 -11.94 1.75 -3.28
C ALA A 150 -12.67 2.25 -4.53
N LEU A 151 -12.35 3.45 -4.99
CA LEU A 151 -12.96 4.03 -6.19
C LEU A 151 -12.62 3.23 -7.46
N GLN A 152 -11.39 2.69 -7.57
CA GLN A 152 -11.05 1.78 -8.68
C GLN A 152 -11.90 0.51 -8.67
N VAL A 153 -12.21 -0.05 -7.49
CA VAL A 153 -13.10 -1.21 -7.38
C VAL A 153 -14.49 -0.85 -7.86
N PHE A 154 -15.04 0.29 -7.45
CA PHE A 154 -16.37 0.72 -7.87
C PHE A 154 -16.48 0.89 -9.38
N LEU A 155 -15.45 1.48 -10.01
CA LEU A 155 -15.34 1.59 -11.47
C LEU A 155 -15.28 0.22 -12.16
N ALA A 156 -14.53 -0.73 -11.58
CA ALA A 156 -14.28 -2.04 -12.17
C ALA A 156 -15.45 -3.03 -12.02
N THR A 157 -16.12 -3.04 -10.87
CA THR A 157 -17.19 -4.00 -10.56
C THR A 157 -18.56 -3.52 -11.01
N GLY A 158 -18.78 -2.19 -11.07
CA GLY A 158 -20.10 -1.60 -11.29
C GLY A 158 -21.12 -1.97 -10.21
N ALA A 159 -20.67 -2.48 -9.06
CA ALA A 159 -21.53 -3.07 -8.03
C ALA A 159 -21.95 -2.08 -6.93
N CYS A 160 -21.32 -0.91 -6.84
CA CYS A 160 -21.61 0.09 -5.80
C CYS A 160 -22.62 1.14 -6.28
N GLN A 161 -23.33 1.75 -5.34
CA GLN A 161 -24.28 2.84 -5.61
C GLN A 161 -23.54 4.12 -6.04
N GLU A 162 -24.20 4.90 -6.91
CA GLU A 162 -23.66 6.14 -7.47
C GLU A 162 -23.33 7.19 -6.39
N SER A 163 -24.05 7.13 -5.25
CA SER A 163 -23.88 8.08 -4.15
C SER A 163 -22.55 7.90 -3.41
N GLU A 164 -22.10 6.67 -3.21
CA GLU A 164 -20.89 6.29 -2.50
C GLU A 164 -19.66 6.65 -3.32
N PHE A 165 -19.70 6.35 -4.62
CA PHE A 165 -18.67 6.78 -5.56
C PHE A 165 -18.55 8.30 -5.58
N SER A 166 -19.68 9.01 -5.70
CA SER A 166 -19.69 10.48 -5.77
C SER A 166 -19.15 11.12 -4.49
N ARG A 167 -19.54 10.61 -3.31
CA ARG A 167 -18.99 11.08 -2.02
C ARG A 167 -17.50 10.80 -1.89
N GLY A 168 -17.05 9.61 -2.29
CA GLY A 168 -15.62 9.26 -2.25
C GLY A 168 -14.78 10.10 -3.21
N MET A 169 -15.30 10.38 -4.41
CA MET A 169 -14.66 11.29 -5.36
C MET A 169 -14.61 12.73 -4.83
N ALA A 170 -15.68 13.22 -4.20
CA ALA A 170 -15.69 14.55 -3.58
C ALA A 170 -14.63 14.65 -2.48
N ALA A 171 -14.60 13.69 -1.56
CA ALA A 171 -13.60 13.62 -0.49
C ALA A 171 -12.17 13.57 -1.04
N LEU A 172 -11.95 12.80 -2.11
CA LEU A 172 -10.67 12.71 -2.79
C LEU A 172 -10.23 14.06 -3.38
N LEU A 173 -11.14 14.76 -4.07
CA LEU A 173 -10.86 16.07 -4.67
C LEU A 173 -10.57 17.15 -3.63
N GLU A 174 -11.28 17.12 -2.50
CA GLU A 174 -11.04 18.03 -1.37
C GLU A 174 -9.69 17.81 -0.69
N ASN A 175 -9.10 16.61 -0.80
CA ASN A 175 -7.86 16.22 -0.13
C ASN A 175 -6.72 15.91 -1.11
N LEU A 176 -6.72 16.48 -2.33
CA LEU A 176 -5.69 16.21 -3.35
C LEU A 176 -4.27 16.54 -2.88
N GLU A 177 -4.13 17.52 -1.98
CA GLU A 177 -2.85 17.89 -1.36
C GLU A 177 -2.17 16.74 -0.59
N ALA A 178 -2.93 15.73 -0.15
CA ALA A 178 -2.37 14.55 0.49
C ALA A 178 -1.52 13.69 -0.48
N PHE A 179 -1.73 13.82 -1.79
CA PHE A 179 -1.10 13.01 -2.84
C PHE A 179 0.15 13.67 -3.44
N GLY A 180 0.99 14.27 -2.59
CA GLY A 180 2.14 15.07 -3.03
C GLY A 180 3.37 14.30 -3.53
N THR A 181 3.38 12.95 -3.47
CA THR A 181 4.53 12.15 -3.92
C THR A 181 4.20 11.41 -5.21
N ALA A 182 5.22 11.04 -5.99
CA ALA A 182 5.01 10.29 -7.23
C ALA A 182 4.24 8.98 -6.99
N ALA A 183 4.47 8.32 -5.85
CA ALA A 183 3.82 7.07 -5.49
C ALA A 183 2.32 7.25 -5.18
N THR A 184 1.98 8.27 -4.38
CA THR A 184 0.58 8.54 -4.02
C THR A 184 -0.17 9.13 -5.21
N MET A 185 0.47 9.99 -6.00
CA MET A 185 -0.09 10.52 -7.25
C MET A 185 -0.39 9.39 -8.27
N ALA A 186 0.51 8.41 -8.42
CA ALA A 186 0.29 7.27 -9.31
C ALA A 186 -0.94 6.42 -8.92
N GLN A 187 -1.34 6.42 -7.65
CA GLN A 187 -2.53 5.70 -7.16
C GLN A 187 -3.83 6.45 -7.47
N VAL A 188 -3.81 7.80 -7.47
CA VAL A 188 -5.01 8.63 -7.63
C VAL A 188 -5.35 8.94 -9.09
N LEU A 189 -4.34 9.13 -9.94
CA LEU A 189 -4.51 9.53 -11.35
C LEU A 189 -5.47 8.63 -12.15
N PRO A 190 -5.43 7.29 -12.05
CA PRO A 190 -6.39 6.44 -12.76
C PRO A 190 -7.84 6.81 -12.45
N VAL A 191 -8.15 7.00 -11.17
CA VAL A 191 -9.50 7.31 -10.70
C VAL A 191 -9.95 8.68 -11.16
N LEU A 192 -9.07 9.68 -11.11
CA LEU A 192 -9.34 11.02 -11.65
C LEU A 192 -9.62 11.00 -13.16
N HIS A 193 -9.10 10.00 -13.87
CA HIS A 193 -9.39 9.76 -15.27
C HIS A 193 -10.56 8.78 -15.50
N GLY A 194 -11.29 8.40 -14.45
CA GLY A 194 -12.41 7.45 -14.52
C GLY A 194 -11.96 6.02 -14.91
N ARG A 195 -10.74 5.63 -14.52
CA ARG A 195 -10.11 4.34 -14.84
C ARG A 195 -9.71 3.56 -13.60
N SER A 196 -9.58 2.26 -13.79
CA SER A 196 -9.02 1.31 -12.85
C SER A 196 -7.81 0.59 -13.46
N TYR A 197 -7.09 -0.17 -12.65
CA TYR A 197 -6.04 -1.06 -13.17
C TYR A 197 -6.57 -2.16 -14.12
N LEU A 198 -7.88 -2.42 -14.19
CA LEU A 198 -8.45 -3.36 -15.17
C LEU A 198 -8.41 -2.81 -16.59
N ASP A 199 -8.54 -1.49 -16.75
CA ASP A 199 -8.51 -0.82 -18.05
C ASP A 199 -7.17 -1.02 -18.76
N ILE A 200 -6.10 -1.28 -18.01
CA ILE A 200 -4.76 -1.59 -18.54
C ILE A 200 -4.82 -2.84 -19.44
N ALA A 201 -5.72 -3.81 -19.18
CA ALA A 201 -5.83 -5.04 -19.96
C ALA A 201 -6.28 -4.79 -21.42
N SER A 202 -7.04 -3.74 -21.68
CA SER A 202 -7.59 -3.33 -22.98
C SER A 202 -7.06 -1.99 -23.48
N MET A 203 -6.11 -1.38 -22.75
CA MET A 203 -5.50 -0.11 -23.12
C MET A 203 -4.76 -0.21 -24.48
N HIS A 204 -4.99 0.81 -25.31
CA HIS A 204 -4.31 1.06 -26.58
C HIS A 204 -3.59 2.40 -26.47
N CYS A 205 -2.26 2.39 -26.60
CA CYS A 205 -1.48 3.61 -26.51
C CYS A 205 -1.64 4.41 -27.80
N ARG A 206 -1.91 5.70 -27.62
CA ARG A 206 -1.92 6.69 -28.68
C ARG A 206 -0.71 7.59 -28.48
N GLU A 207 -0.34 8.34 -29.51
CA GLU A 207 0.64 9.41 -29.34
C GLU A 207 0.10 10.39 -28.28
N GLU A 208 0.91 10.61 -27.25
CA GLU A 208 0.62 11.56 -26.20
C GLU A 208 0.92 12.96 -26.75
N PRO A 209 0.04 13.95 -26.56
CA PRO A 209 0.25 15.30 -27.09
C PRO A 209 1.37 16.09 -26.37
N ASP A 210 2.13 15.44 -25.48
CA ASP A 210 3.26 15.98 -24.70
C ASP A 210 3.01 17.40 -24.17
N THR A 211 1.86 17.58 -23.51
CA THR A 211 1.38 18.90 -23.06
C THR A 211 1.87 19.28 -21.66
N LEU A 212 2.64 18.41 -20.99
CA LEU A 212 3.13 18.66 -19.64
C LEU A 212 4.36 19.56 -19.69
N THR A 213 4.20 20.82 -19.29
CA THR A 213 5.33 21.73 -19.11
C THR A 213 5.82 21.67 -17.68
N PRO A 214 7.14 21.47 -17.43
CA PRO A 214 7.71 21.61 -16.11
C PRO A 214 7.34 22.98 -15.54
N LEU A 215 6.77 23.01 -14.33
CA LEU A 215 6.63 24.24 -13.59
C LEU A 215 7.93 24.46 -12.83
N ASP A 216 8.57 25.61 -13.08
CA ASP A 216 9.62 26.13 -12.21
C ASP A 216 8.97 26.56 -10.90
N MET A 217 8.78 25.60 -10.00
CA MET A 217 8.32 25.86 -8.65
C MET A 217 9.49 26.49 -7.89
N GLU A 218 9.32 27.73 -7.43
CA GLU A 218 10.23 28.27 -6.41
C GLU A 218 10.26 27.28 -5.24
N PRO A 219 11.45 26.90 -4.75
CA PRO A 219 11.53 26.03 -3.59
C PRO A 219 10.75 26.68 -2.46
N LEU A 220 9.81 25.93 -1.87
CA LEU A 220 9.02 26.39 -0.73
C LEU A 220 9.97 27.05 0.26
N ALA A 221 9.69 28.30 0.63
CA ALA A 221 10.51 29.04 1.57
C ALA A 221 10.76 28.16 2.80
N GLU A 222 12.04 27.98 3.16
CA GLU A 222 12.38 27.25 4.39
C GLU A 222 11.60 27.88 5.53
N VAL A 223 10.71 27.08 6.15
CA VAL A 223 9.95 27.55 7.31
C VAL A 223 10.97 27.89 8.39
N PRO A 224 11.20 29.17 8.70
CA PRO A 224 12.25 29.54 9.61
C PRO A 224 11.84 29.13 11.02
N GLY A 225 12.75 28.47 11.74
CA GLY A 225 12.55 28.07 13.12
C GLY A 225 12.96 26.62 13.41
N ASN A 226 13.01 26.32 14.70
CA ASN A 226 13.24 24.98 15.22
C ASN A 226 11.98 24.51 15.94
N LYS A 227 11.78 23.20 15.94
CA LYS A 227 10.77 22.51 16.73
C LYS A 227 11.45 21.41 17.54
N THR A 228 10.83 21.01 18.63
CA THR A 228 11.26 19.89 19.45
C THR A 228 10.18 18.81 19.40
N VAL A 229 10.57 17.61 18.98
CA VAL A 229 9.68 16.45 18.89
C VAL A 229 10.10 15.45 19.96
N GLN A 230 9.16 14.92 20.72
CA GLN A 230 9.45 13.84 21.65
C GLN A 230 9.49 12.52 20.89
N LEU A 231 10.64 11.88 20.81
CA LEU A 231 10.81 10.58 20.16
C LEU A 231 10.82 9.46 21.22
N VAL A 232 9.88 8.54 21.09
CA VAL A 232 9.73 7.39 21.97
C VAL A 232 9.91 6.09 21.18
N VAL A 233 10.68 5.15 21.71
CA VAL A 233 10.75 3.77 21.22
C VAL A 233 10.25 2.85 22.33
N GLU A 234 9.17 2.14 22.07
CA GLU A 234 8.58 1.21 23.04
C GLU A 234 9.28 -0.14 23.02
N CYS A 235 9.25 -0.82 24.17
CA CYS A 235 9.76 -2.17 24.27
C CYS A 235 8.76 -3.17 23.67
N PRO A 236 9.18 -4.05 22.74
CA PRO A 236 8.25 -4.97 22.07
C PRO A 236 7.84 -6.19 22.90
N LEU A 237 8.47 -6.42 24.06
CA LEU A 237 8.24 -7.66 24.81
C LEU A 237 7.11 -7.48 25.84
N PRO A 238 6.27 -8.52 26.06
CA PRO A 238 5.13 -8.45 26.98
C PRO A 238 5.49 -8.08 28.43
N TRP A 239 6.73 -8.32 28.85
CA TRP A 239 7.18 -8.05 30.22
C TRP A 239 7.80 -6.66 30.40
N CYS A 240 7.92 -5.87 29.32
CA CYS A 240 8.50 -4.52 29.35
C CYS A 240 7.62 -3.51 28.62
N TYR A 241 6.32 -3.77 28.40
CA TYR A 241 5.44 -2.86 27.65
C TYR A 241 5.35 -1.44 28.23
N GLU A 242 5.58 -1.27 29.55
CA GLU A 242 5.64 0.04 30.20
C GLU A 242 7.00 0.73 30.06
N LEU A 243 8.01 0.01 29.58
CA LEU A 243 9.37 0.51 29.40
C LEU A 243 9.52 1.21 28.05
N ARG A 244 9.99 2.45 28.09
CA ARG A 244 10.47 3.18 26.93
C ARG A 244 11.97 2.92 26.77
N LEU A 245 12.34 2.19 25.70
CA LEU A 245 13.74 1.91 25.36
C LEU A 245 14.49 3.19 24.97
N TYR A 246 13.75 4.17 24.45
CA TYR A 246 14.23 5.50 24.15
C TYR A 246 13.09 6.49 24.42
N ASP A 247 13.40 7.62 25.06
CA ASP A 247 12.44 8.68 25.35
C ASP A 247 13.20 10.01 25.47
N ARG A 248 13.36 10.70 24.34
CA ARG A 248 14.16 11.94 24.29
C ARG A 248 13.49 13.04 23.47
N PRO A 249 13.62 14.31 23.91
CA PRO A 249 13.31 15.44 23.06
C PRO A 249 14.38 15.62 21.98
N VAL A 250 13.96 15.73 20.72
CA VAL A 250 14.84 15.86 19.56
C VAL A 250 14.59 17.22 18.89
N PRO A 251 15.52 18.18 18.99
CA PRO A 251 15.42 19.45 18.28
C PRO A 251 15.73 19.26 16.78
N VAL A 252 14.86 19.79 15.92
CA VAL A 252 14.99 19.74 14.46
C VAL A 252 14.48 21.04 13.83
N PRO A 253 14.86 21.35 12.58
CA PRO A 253 14.23 22.43 11.82
C PRO A 253 12.70 22.26 11.75
N ALA A 254 11.95 23.36 11.71
CA ALA A 254 10.49 23.35 11.66
C ALA A 254 9.95 22.52 10.49
N SER A 255 10.65 22.52 9.36
CA SER A 255 10.29 21.75 8.15
C SER A 255 10.60 20.26 8.26
N ALA A 256 11.37 19.77 9.23
CA ALA A 256 11.85 18.38 9.25
C ALA A 256 10.72 17.34 9.26
N SER A 257 10.88 16.28 8.47
CA SER A 257 10.04 15.08 8.52
C SER A 257 10.46 14.15 9.67
N LEU A 258 9.70 13.09 9.93
CA LEU A 258 10.06 12.07 10.90
C LEU A 258 11.42 11.43 10.58
N LEU A 259 11.78 11.25 9.30
CA LEU A 259 13.12 10.81 8.89
C LEU A 259 14.20 11.79 9.38
N GLY A 260 13.95 13.10 9.27
CA GLY A 260 14.84 14.13 9.82
C GLY A 260 14.96 14.05 11.34
N VAL A 261 13.88 13.72 12.05
CA VAL A 261 13.89 13.46 13.50
C VAL A 261 14.75 12.24 13.84
N LEU A 262 14.61 11.13 13.10
CA LEU A 262 15.42 9.92 13.31
C LEU A 262 16.91 10.19 13.06
N GLN A 263 17.23 10.95 12.00
CA GLN A 263 18.60 11.36 11.68
C GLN A 263 19.19 12.26 12.77
N ALA A 264 18.42 13.23 13.27
CA ALA A 264 18.85 14.09 14.37
C ALA A 264 19.06 13.31 15.66
N ALA A 265 18.17 12.37 16.01
CA ALA A 265 18.33 11.49 17.18
C ALA A 265 19.61 10.65 17.07
N ALA A 266 19.88 10.07 15.89
CA ALA A 266 21.11 9.32 15.63
C ALA A 266 22.37 10.19 15.70
N ALA A 267 22.29 11.46 15.30
CA ALA A 267 23.41 12.40 15.40
C ALA A 267 23.66 12.88 16.85
N LEU A 268 22.60 13.04 17.64
CA LEU A 268 22.70 13.45 19.04
C LEU A 268 23.30 12.35 19.93
N GLU A 269 22.87 11.10 19.75
CA GLU A 269 23.34 9.97 20.55
C GLU A 269 23.78 8.77 19.67
N PRO A 270 24.87 8.88 18.89
CA PRO A 270 25.27 7.87 17.88
C PRO A 270 25.62 6.49 18.46
N HIS A 271 25.94 6.42 19.75
CA HIS A 271 26.18 5.15 20.45
C HIS A 271 24.91 4.50 21.02
N VAL A 272 23.81 5.26 21.11
CA VAL A 272 22.53 4.81 21.68
C VAL A 272 21.51 4.61 20.58
N PHE A 273 21.24 5.64 19.78
CA PHE A 273 20.21 5.63 18.76
C PHE A 273 20.79 5.29 17.39
N LYS A 274 20.35 4.15 16.83
CA LYS A 274 20.64 3.73 15.46
C LYS A 274 19.38 3.21 14.82
N PHE A 275 19.21 3.49 13.53
CA PHE A 275 18.10 2.97 12.75
C PHE A 275 18.57 2.62 11.34
N HIS A 276 17.83 1.74 10.67
CA HIS A 276 18.06 1.40 9.27
C HIS A 276 16.74 1.44 8.49
N THR A 277 16.87 1.78 7.21
CA THR A 277 15.76 1.86 6.27
C THR A 277 16.06 1.04 5.02
N GLN A 278 15.01 0.63 4.33
CA GLN A 278 15.08 0.02 3.01
C GLN A 278 14.31 0.86 1.99
N ASP A 279 14.89 1.08 0.81
CA ASP A 279 14.22 1.84 -0.24
C ASP A 279 13.08 1.04 -0.90
N THR A 280 11.89 1.63 -0.88
CA THR A 280 10.68 1.09 -1.51
C THR A 280 10.13 2.08 -2.55
N PRO A 281 9.22 1.65 -3.44
CA PRO A 281 8.51 2.57 -4.33
C PRO A 281 7.74 3.68 -3.59
N HIS A 282 7.42 3.48 -2.32
CA HIS A 282 6.72 4.43 -1.45
C HIS A 282 7.67 5.27 -0.58
N GLY A 283 8.98 5.17 -0.80
CA GLY A 283 10.00 5.85 -0.01
C GLY A 283 10.73 4.92 0.98
N PRO A 284 11.53 5.49 1.90
CA PRO A 284 12.32 4.72 2.85
C PRO A 284 11.42 4.06 3.90
N PHE A 285 11.45 2.73 3.94
CA PHE A 285 10.72 1.92 4.91
C PHE A 285 11.59 1.60 6.12
N LEU A 286 11.10 1.84 7.32
CA LEU A 286 11.84 1.64 8.57
C LEU A 286 11.93 0.14 8.92
N THR A 287 13.14 -0.42 8.90
CA THR A 287 13.36 -1.86 9.13
C THR A 287 13.99 -2.15 10.49
N GLN A 288 14.77 -1.23 11.05
CA GLN A 288 15.46 -1.46 12.31
C GLN A 288 15.54 -0.19 13.15
N VAL A 289 15.36 -0.32 14.47
CA VAL A 289 15.52 0.76 15.46
C VAL A 289 16.19 0.20 16.71
N LEU A 290 17.20 0.87 17.25
CA LEU A 290 17.98 0.43 18.43
C LEU A 290 18.55 -0.99 18.30
N GLY A 291 18.89 -1.42 17.09
CA GLY A 291 19.35 -2.78 16.83
C GLY A 291 18.24 -3.83 16.71
N LEU A 292 16.98 -3.49 17.02
CA LEU A 292 15.83 -4.37 16.88
C LEU A 292 15.28 -4.34 15.45
N GLU A 293 15.32 -5.47 14.77
CA GLU A 293 14.98 -5.61 13.36
C GLU A 293 13.57 -6.21 13.18
N ALA A 294 12.78 -5.57 12.32
CA ALA A 294 11.52 -6.10 11.80
C ALA A 294 11.81 -7.21 10.78
N ARG A 295 11.13 -8.34 10.92
CA ARG A 295 11.31 -9.57 10.17
C ARG A 295 9.97 -10.01 9.59
N LEU A 296 9.94 -10.15 8.28
CA LEU A 296 8.74 -10.60 7.54
C LEU A 296 8.31 -12.00 7.97
N GLU A 297 9.26 -12.89 8.26
CA GLU A 297 8.97 -14.27 8.70
C GLU A 297 8.29 -14.32 10.07
N LYS A 298 8.48 -13.27 10.89
CA LYS A 298 7.82 -13.10 12.18
C LYS A 298 6.61 -12.17 12.11
N ARG A 299 6.30 -11.66 10.92
CA ARG A 299 5.21 -10.72 10.65
C ARG A 299 5.20 -9.54 11.62
N ASN A 300 6.37 -8.95 11.83
CA ASN A 300 6.51 -7.76 12.68
C ASN A 300 7.13 -6.58 11.92
N TYR A 301 6.73 -5.37 12.31
CA TYR A 301 7.05 -4.10 11.63
C TYR A 301 7.13 -2.96 12.64
N TRP A 302 7.84 -1.92 12.26
CA TRP A 302 7.84 -0.66 13.00
C TRP A 302 6.58 0.15 12.65
N GLN A 303 5.59 0.07 13.54
CA GLN A 303 4.43 0.91 13.51
C GLN A 303 4.80 2.33 13.97
N LEU A 304 4.39 3.31 13.17
CA LEU A 304 4.60 4.73 13.45
C LEU A 304 3.32 5.28 14.06
N LEU A 305 3.43 5.85 15.25
CA LEU A 305 2.30 6.34 16.02
C LEU A 305 2.55 7.78 16.46
N ARG A 306 1.47 8.54 16.54
CA ARG A 306 1.40 9.78 17.30
C ARG A 306 0.73 9.49 18.63
N ALA A 307 1.28 9.99 19.72
CA ALA A 307 0.70 9.81 21.05
C ALA A 307 -0.77 10.31 21.10
N PRO A 308 -1.65 9.63 21.85
CA PRO A 308 -1.34 8.48 22.71
C PRO A 308 -1.18 7.15 21.94
N ASP A 309 -1.94 6.92 20.86
CA ASP A 309 -1.89 5.65 20.12
C ASP A 309 -2.49 5.75 18.71
N THR A 310 -2.31 6.89 18.02
CA THR A 310 -2.87 7.11 16.68
C THR A 310 -1.85 6.71 15.60
N PRO A 311 -2.13 5.68 14.76
CA PRO A 311 -1.25 5.34 13.64
C PRO A 311 -1.11 6.48 12.64
N LEU A 312 0.12 6.72 12.20
CA LEU A 312 0.39 7.66 11.12
C LEU A 312 -0.12 7.08 9.80
N GLN A 313 -0.63 7.95 8.95
CA GLN A 313 -1.09 7.60 7.60
C GLN A 313 0.01 7.79 6.54
N MET A 314 1.18 8.29 6.94
CA MET A 314 2.32 8.63 6.08
C MET A 314 3.59 7.94 6.57
N GLY A 315 4.53 7.71 5.66
CA GLY A 315 5.85 7.16 5.97
C GLY A 315 6.78 8.17 6.64
N ILE A 316 7.95 7.69 7.07
CA ILE A 316 8.94 8.52 7.80
C ILE A 316 9.45 9.71 6.96
N ALA A 317 9.52 9.59 5.63
CA ALA A 317 10.00 10.66 4.76
C ALA A 317 8.98 11.79 4.58
N ASP A 318 7.70 11.46 4.61
CA ASP A 318 6.62 12.37 4.24
C ASP A 318 5.97 13.03 5.45
N TYR A 319 5.84 12.29 6.56
CA TYR A 319 5.21 12.81 7.76
C TYR A 319 6.04 13.92 8.40
N ARG A 320 5.43 15.11 8.57
CA ARG A 320 6.06 16.27 9.22
C ARG A 320 5.41 16.53 10.58
N PRO A 321 6.08 16.21 11.70
CA PRO A 321 5.50 16.42 13.02
C PRO A 321 5.37 17.91 13.38
N LYS A 322 4.44 18.22 14.26
CA LYS A 322 4.28 19.54 14.89
C LYS A 322 5.24 19.72 16.06
N ASP A 323 5.43 20.97 16.48
CA ASP A 323 6.22 21.26 17.67
C ASP A 323 5.54 20.70 18.93
N GLY A 324 6.34 20.10 19.81
CA GLY A 324 5.86 19.42 21.02
C GLY A 324 5.13 18.10 20.78
N GLU A 325 5.05 17.61 19.54
CA GLU A 325 4.41 16.34 19.23
C GLU A 325 5.24 15.16 19.73
N THR A 326 4.56 14.12 20.22
CA THR A 326 5.19 12.87 20.65
C THR A 326 4.97 11.79 19.60
N LEU A 327 6.06 11.30 19.03
CA LEU A 327 6.09 10.21 18.07
C LEU A 327 6.59 8.94 18.74
N ILE A 328 5.87 7.85 18.52
CA ILE A 328 6.14 6.55 19.12
C ILE A 328 6.46 5.56 18.00
N LEU A 329 7.60 4.89 18.12
CA LEU A 329 7.98 3.76 17.29
C LEU A 329 7.72 2.48 18.09
N ARG A 330 6.73 1.71 17.63
CA ARG A 330 6.36 0.42 18.24
C ARG A 330 6.66 -0.70 17.26
N LEU A 331 7.38 -1.72 17.70
CA LEU A 331 7.53 -2.94 16.92
C LEU A 331 6.30 -3.81 17.17
N SER A 332 5.39 -3.82 16.20
CA SER A 332 4.07 -4.48 16.27
C SER A 332 4.04 -5.73 15.40
N GLU A 333 3.14 -6.66 15.71
CA GLU A 333 2.86 -7.86 14.91
C GLU A 333 1.57 -7.68 14.08
N TRP A 334 1.47 -8.37 12.93
CA TRP A 334 0.24 -8.51 12.14
C TRP A 334 0.08 -9.96 11.70
#